data_AF-A0A154R051-F1
#
_entry.id   AF-A0A154R051-F1
#
_cell.length_a   1.000
_cell.length_b   1.000
_cell.length_c   1.000
_cell.angle_alpha   90.00
_cell.angle_beta   90.00
_cell.angle_gamma   90.00
#
_symmetry.space_group_name_H-M   'P 1'
#
loop_
_entity.id
_entity.type
_entity.pdbx_description
1 polymer ?
#
loop_
_entity_poly.entity_id
_entity_poly.type
_entity_poly.pdbx_seq_one_letter_code
_entity_poly.pdbx_strand_id
1 'polypeptide(L)'
;MDIFLNIVGSFALTLSFAWALLPGGFGKCNYQRDHGRLPGLAAGPCWWLLLLVHPLALGLLWLGHGDITDWLPPPLALQLLFFGMFGRDVSTG
;
A
#
# COMPACT_ATOMS: atom_id res chain seq x y z
N MET A 1 -1.21 17.52 -18.99
CA MET A 1 -1.23 16.99 -17.61
C MET A 1 -1.84 18.04 -16.71
N ASP A 2 -2.96 17.73 -16.08
CA ASP A 2 -3.63 18.66 -15.18
C ASP A 2 -2.91 18.65 -13.83
N ILE A 3 -2.22 19.74 -13.51
CA ILE A 3 -1.45 19.89 -12.26
C ILE A 3 -2.36 19.66 -11.05
N PHE A 4 -3.64 20.06 -11.13
CA PHE A 4 -4.59 19.85 -10.06
C PHE A 4 -4.83 18.36 -9.79
N LEU A 5 -5.02 17.55 -10.85
CA LEU A 5 -5.20 16.11 -10.72
C LEU A 5 -3.96 15.43 -10.13
N ASN A 6 -2.75 15.87 -10.49
CA ASN A 6 -1.53 15.31 -9.91
C ASN A 6 -1.36 15.63 -8.43
N ILE A 7 -1.79 16.81 -7.98
CA ILE A 7 -1.80 17.18 -6.56
C ILE A 7 -2.78 16.29 -5.80
N VAL A 8 -4.00 16.12 -6.32
CA VAL A 8 -5.02 15.26 -5.70
C VAL A 8 -4.55 13.81 -5.66
N GLY A 9 -3.94 13.30 -6.74
CA GLY A 9 -3.37 11.96 -6.80
C GLY A 9 -2.21 11.77 -5.84
N SER A 10 -1.34 12.76 -5.72
CA SER A 10 -0.25 12.73 -4.74
C SER A 10 -0.78 12.64 -3.32
N PHE A 11 -1.81 13.43 -2.97
CA PHE A 11 -2.44 13.36 -1.66
C PHE A 11 -3.06 11.98 -1.38
N ALA A 12 -3.79 11.42 -2.35
CA ALA A 12 -4.36 10.08 -2.24
C ALA A 12 -3.28 9.00 -2.04
N LEU A 13 -2.20 9.06 -2.83
CA LEU A 13 -1.06 8.13 -2.71
C LEU A 13 -0.34 8.27 -1.37
N THR A 14 -0.12 9.49 -0.88
CA THR A 14 0.54 9.71 0.42
C THR A 14 -0.33 9.21 1.58
N LEU A 15 -1.64 9.47 1.54
CA LEU A 15 -2.57 8.98 2.57
C LEU A 15 -2.65 7.46 2.55
N SER A 16 -2.74 6.87 1.35
CA SER A 16 -2.71 5.42 1.14
C SER A 16 -1.42 4.79 1.68
N PHE A 17 -0.28 5.44 1.45
CA PHE A 17 1.02 5.01 1.96
C PHE A 17 1.09 5.07 3.49
N ALA A 18 0.59 6.15 4.11
CA ALA A 18 0.51 6.25 5.57
C ALA A 18 -0.34 5.12 6.18
N TRP A 19 -1.43 4.76 5.50
CA TRP A 19 -2.28 3.64 5.89
C TRP A 19 -1.58 2.27 5.73
N ALA A 20 -0.81 2.09 4.67
CA ALA A 20 0.00 0.89 4.46
C ALA A 20 1.11 0.73 5.51
N LEU A 21 1.72 1.83 5.95
CA LEU A 21 2.74 1.83 7.00
C LEU A 21 2.16 1.48 8.37
N LEU A 22 1.16 2.22 8.83
CA LEU A 22 0.66 2.14 10.21
C LEU A 22 -0.29 0.93 10.37
N PRO A 23 -1.55 0.97 9.90
CA PRO A 23 -2.43 -0.19 9.89
C PRO A 23 -1.81 -1.44 9.27
N GLY A 24 -1.12 -1.30 8.13
CA GLY A 24 -0.52 -2.46 7.46
C GLY A 24 0.64 -3.09 8.25
N GLY A 25 1.47 -2.25 8.89
CA GLY A 25 2.53 -2.72 9.79
C GLY A 25 1.98 -3.46 11.01
N PHE A 26 0.94 -2.92 11.65
CA PHE A 26 0.28 -3.59 12.77
C PHE A 26 -0.37 -4.91 12.36
N GLY A 27 -1.11 -4.92 11.24
CA GLY A 27 -1.74 -6.14 10.72
C GLY A 27 -0.74 -7.25 10.42
N LYS A 28 0.40 -6.91 9.80
CA LYS A 28 1.50 -7.87 9.58
C LYS A 28 2.04 -8.44 10.89
N CYS A 29 2.33 -7.58 11.86
CA CYS A 29 2.90 -8.01 13.14
C CYS A 29 1.95 -8.93 13.90
N ASN A 30 0.66 -8.59 13.95
CA ASN A 30 -0.38 -9.39 14.59
C ASN A 30 -0.58 -10.72 13.86
N TYR A 31 -0.67 -10.70 12.53
CA TYR A 31 -0.78 -11.91 11.71
C TYR A 31 0.38 -12.88 11.95
N GLN A 32 1.62 -12.37 12.02
CA GLN A 32 2.80 -13.18 12.34
C GLN A 32 2.74 -13.76 13.77
N ARG A 33 2.19 -13.02 14.73
CA ARG A 33 1.99 -13.50 16.10
C ARG A 33 0.97 -14.64 16.16
N ASP A 34 -0.14 -14.49 15.46
CA ASP A 34 -1.31 -15.37 15.59
C ASP A 34 -1.20 -16.63 14.70
N HIS A 35 -0.52 -16.54 13.54
CA HIS A 35 -0.41 -17.64 12.58
C HIS A 35 1.00 -18.27 12.50
N GLY A 36 1.97 -17.72 13.22
CA GLY A 36 3.34 -18.24 13.30
C GLY A 36 4.28 -17.81 12.15
N ARG A 37 5.49 -18.38 12.15
CA ARG A 37 6.64 -17.85 11.38
C ARG A 37 6.52 -17.99 9.85
N LEU A 38 5.93 -19.09 9.37
CA LEU A 38 5.80 -19.38 7.93
C LEU A 38 4.83 -18.42 7.20
N PRO A 39 3.59 -18.21 7.67
CA PRO A 39 2.71 -17.22 7.05
C PRO A 39 3.19 -15.77 7.27
N GLY A 40 3.85 -15.47 8.40
CA GLY A 40 4.51 -14.17 8.61
C GLY A 40 5.64 -13.86 7.62
N LEU A 41 6.33 -14.89 7.10
CA LEU A 41 7.34 -14.72 6.05
C LEU A 41 6.74 -14.28 4.71
N ALA A 42 5.50 -14.67 4.40
CA ALA A 42 4.81 -14.23 3.18
C ALA A 42 4.25 -12.80 3.30
N ALA A 43 3.80 -12.42 4.50
CA ALA A 43 3.28 -11.07 4.76
C ALA A 43 4.37 -9.97 4.62
N GLY A 44 5.63 -10.29 4.90
CA GLY A 44 6.76 -9.37 4.78
C GLY A 44 6.98 -8.83 3.36
N PRO A 45 7.23 -9.71 2.36
CA PRO A 45 7.37 -9.31 0.95
C PRO A 45 6.13 -8.59 0.42
N CYS A 46 4.91 -9.05 0.74
CA CYS A 46 3.68 -8.37 0.32
C CYS A 46 3.60 -6.94 0.86
N TRP A 47 3.95 -6.74 2.14
CA TRP A 47 3.99 -5.43 2.75
C TRP A 47 5.06 -4.53 2.11
N TRP A 48 6.27 -5.04 1.88
CA TRP A 48 7.32 -4.27 1.21
C TRP A 48 6.95 -3.88 -0.21
N LEU A 49 6.33 -4.79 -0.97
CA LEU A 49 5.88 -4.50 -2.32
C LEU A 49 4.77 -3.43 -2.32
N LEU A 50 3.86 -3.48 -1.34
CA LEU A 50 2.87 -2.43 -1.10
C LEU A 50 3.54 -1.09 -0.75
N LEU A 51 4.59 -1.07 0.06
CA LEU A 51 5.29 0.18 0.39
C LEU A 51 6.03 0.77 -0.80
N LEU A 52 6.69 -0.06 -1.61
CA LEU A 52 7.52 0.39 -2.73
C LEU A 52 6.70 0.86 -3.95
N VAL A 53 5.49 0.33 -4.15
CA VAL A 53 4.66 0.75 -5.29
C VAL A 53 4.18 2.21 -5.15
N HIS A 54 4.04 2.73 -3.94
CA HIS A 54 3.61 4.12 -3.70
C HIS A 54 4.62 5.18 -4.16
N PRO A 55 5.90 5.18 -3.71
CA PRO A 55 6.90 6.13 -4.20
C PRO A 55 7.20 5.92 -5.68
N LEU A 56 7.08 4.68 -6.19
CA LEU A 56 7.21 4.41 -7.62
C LEU A 56 6.08 5.08 -8.41
N ALA A 57 4.82 4.88 -8.02
CA ALA A 57 3.66 5.51 -8.65
C ALA A 57 3.74 7.04 -8.58
N LEU A 58 4.14 7.58 -7.43
CA LEU A 58 4.33 9.02 -7.26
C LEU A 58 5.43 9.54 -8.18
N GLY A 59 6.58 8.86 -8.25
CA GLY A 59 7.69 9.24 -9.12
C GLY A 59 7.29 9.23 -10.59
N LEU A 60 6.61 8.17 -11.05
CA LEU A 60 6.17 8.02 -12.44
C LEU A 60 5.09 9.03 -12.83
N LEU A 61 4.18 9.36 -11.90
CA LEU A 61 3.20 10.43 -12.08
C LEU A 61 3.87 11.79 -12.30
N TRP A 62 4.91 12.10 -11.52
CA TRP A 62 5.61 13.39 -11.62
C TRP A 62 6.62 13.45 -12.77
N LEU A 63 7.15 12.31 -13.23
CA LEU A 63 7.99 12.22 -14.42
C LEU A 63 7.19 12.30 -15.73
N GLY A 64 5.86 12.35 -15.66
CA GLY A 64 4.98 12.46 -16.82
C GLY A 64 4.88 11.15 -17.62
N HIS A 65 5.16 10.00 -17.00
CA HIS A 65 5.09 8.69 -17.64
C HIS A 65 3.66 8.11 -17.66
N GLY A 66 2.63 8.94 -17.78
CA GLY A 66 1.22 8.52 -17.78
C GLY A 66 0.36 9.41 -16.89
N ASP A 67 -0.94 9.14 -16.89
CA ASP A 67 -1.91 9.89 -16.08
C ASP A 67 -2.16 9.22 -14.72
N ILE A 68 -2.86 9.92 -13.84
CA ILE A 68 -3.27 9.39 -12.53
C ILE A 68 -4.04 8.06 -12.66
N THR A 69 -4.79 7.87 -13.75
CA THR A 69 -5.55 6.64 -14.03
C THR A 69 -4.65 5.43 -14.28
N ASP A 70 -3.40 5.64 -14.68
CA ASP A 70 -2.44 4.56 -14.93
C ASP A 70 -1.71 4.17 -13.63
N TRP A 71 -1.43 5.16 -12.77
CA TRP A 71 -0.57 4.98 -11.60
C TRP A 71 -1.30 4.80 -10.28
N LEU A 72 -2.60 5.11 -10.20
CA LEU A 72 -3.44 4.87 -9.03
C LEU A 72 -3.89 3.41 -8.86
N PRO A 73 -4.22 2.63 -9.92
CA PRO A 73 -4.70 1.26 -9.77
C PRO A 73 -3.71 0.29 -9.12
N PRO A 74 -2.39 0.28 -9.45
CA PRO A 74 -1.45 -0.65 -8.85
C PRO A 74 -1.36 -0.57 -7.31
N PRO A 75 -1.13 0.62 -6.68
CA PRO A 75 -1.13 0.73 -5.23
C PRO A 75 -2.49 0.35 -4.63
N LEU A 76 -3.61 0.76 -5.25
CA LEU A 76 -4.94 0.41 -4.78
C LEU A 76 -5.19 -1.10 -4.77
N ALA A 77 -4.85 -1.80 -5.85
CA ALA A 77 -5.02 -3.24 -5.96
C ALA A 77 -4.20 -3.97 -4.89
N LEU A 78 -2.95 -3.55 -4.68
CA LEU A 78 -2.10 -4.11 -3.63
C LEU A 78 -2.63 -3.80 -2.23
N GLN A 79 -3.19 -2.61 -2.01
CA GLN A 79 -3.84 -2.21 -0.76
C GLN A 79 -4.98 -3.20 -0.45
N LEU A 80 -5.87 -3.42 -1.41
CA LEU A 80 -7.03 -4.31 -1.26
C LEU A 80 -6.62 -5.75 -1.03
N LEU A 81 -5.60 -6.25 -1.75
CA LEU A 81 -5.08 -7.60 -1.54
C LEU A 81 -4.45 -7.74 -0.16
N PHE A 82 -3.60 -6.79 0.24
CA PHE A 82 -2.92 -6.83 1.53
C PHE A 82 -3.91 -6.77 2.69
N PHE A 83 -4.80 -5.78 2.71
CA PHE A 83 -5.80 -5.65 3.77
C PHE A 83 -6.91 -6.70 3.68
N GLY A 84 -7.19 -7.27 2.51
CA GLY A 84 -8.11 -8.41 2.38
C GLY A 84 -7.56 -9.66 3.06
N MET A 85 -6.24 -9.88 2.99
CA MET A 85 -5.58 -11.04 3.60
C MET A 85 -5.23 -10.82 5.08
N PHE A 86 -4.70 -9.65 5.43
CA PHE A 86 -4.13 -9.36 6.76
C PHE A 86 -4.92 -8.33 7.56
N GLY A 87 -5.94 -7.71 6.97
CA GLY A 87 -6.71 -6.63 7.61
C GLY A 87 -7.58 -7.10 8.77
N ARG A 88 -7.93 -8.39 8.81
CA ARG A 88 -8.68 -8.99 9.93
C ARG A 88 -7.89 -8.94 11.24
N ASP A 89 -6.57 -9.04 11.14
CA ASP A 89 -5.66 -9.05 12.29
C ASP A 89 -5.22 -7.63 12.71
N VAL A 90 -5.69 -6.59 12.02
CA VAL A 90 -5.44 -5.18 12.40
C VAL A 90 -6.26 -4.78 13.64
N SER A 91 -7.40 -5.44 13.88
CA SER A 91 -8.34 -5.11 14.96
C SER A 91 -8.31 -6.09 16.14
N THR A 92 -7.53 -7.17 16.08
CA THR A 92 -7.48 -8.18 17.15
C THR A 92 -6.53 -7.76 18.27
N GLY A 93 -7.00 -6.80 19.06
CA GLY A 93 -6.51 -6.52 20.42
C GLY A 93 -7.25 -7.37 21.44
#